data_AF-A0A178FE24-F1
#
_entry.id   AF-A0A178FE24-F1
#
_cell.length_a   1.000
_cell.length_b   1.000
_cell.length_c   1.000
_cell.angle_alpha   90.00
_cell.angle_beta   90.00
_cell.angle_gamma   90.00
#
_symmetry.space_group_name_H-M   'P 1'
#
loop_
_entity.id
_entity.type
_entity.pdbx_description
1 polymer ?
#
loop_
_entity_poly.entity_id
_entity_poly.type
_entity_poly.pdbx_seq_one_letter_code
_entity_poly.pdbx_strand_id
1 'polypeptide(L)'
;MFLKNGTGLDFVSTHPFVKATLQDKIRGVIFGSALGDCIGLYTGWLFSPTRRVQRSLPKYLEFLSKKIAEDAYPQGRFQLVDPATKFRNDGHRNKFELKAWTDDTDHALLILLSYLHHNGQMLSPSDLAKRLKIWIDQGLRALDRPPCGIGKTVGSIVLDKEYLTNPSQKAHQYWVKGGRNVAPNGSLMRTHPLGIICLAFSLEKTFQIATDFSLITHADPRCILACCISTGLIRGILRGEILDEKGLDTLLEDAYTWVDSWVRDVRLPKDDAQKETDSDIYEPDAREFLDREEFDQHAYAKTFSDLLLDASYKIGYVYKCLGTAILSLRMGMQKSPHGSTPGTGSPPPLTNSAIFENIITELTYEAGDADTNACAAGALLGSWLGYNSLPSHWRDGMDNNDWLMQKCNSLIQVIGVGDDGATPYDGKLDADTSPDGGKGLMNKEELEKRDSDMIVKYMTRHAEGVAEEKARLKAEEKQKKGWKSFLG
;
A
#
# COMPACT_ATOMS: atom_id res chain seq x y z
N MET A 1 1.08 -11.73 24.58
CA MET A 1 0.26 -12.94 24.82
C MET A 1 1.07 -14.11 24.30
N PHE A 2 1.53 -15.02 25.17
CA PHE A 2 2.42 -16.13 24.77
C PHE A 2 1.62 -17.22 24.05
N LEU A 3 2.08 -17.63 22.86
CA LEU A 3 1.46 -18.62 21.98
C LEU A 3 2.03 -20.03 22.26
N LYS A 4 1.26 -20.92 22.89
CA LYS A 4 1.46 -22.39 22.79
C LYS A 4 0.14 -23.14 23.00
N ASN A 5 -0.45 -23.61 21.89
CA ASN A 5 -1.06 -24.95 21.68
C ASN A 5 -1.97 -24.90 20.43
N GLY A 6 -1.63 -25.68 19.40
CA GLY A 6 -2.28 -25.72 18.08
C GLY A 6 -1.85 -24.56 17.19
N THR A 7 -0.74 -24.67 16.46
CA THR A 7 -0.05 -23.52 15.85
C THR A 7 -0.77 -22.90 14.66
N GLY A 8 -1.93 -23.44 14.23
CA GLY A 8 -2.59 -23.03 12.99
C GLY A 8 -1.77 -23.29 11.73
N LEU A 9 -0.51 -23.71 11.85
CA LEU A 9 0.48 -23.86 10.79
C LEU A 9 0.78 -25.33 10.45
N ASP A 10 -0.01 -26.27 10.98
CA ASP A 10 0.22 -27.70 10.76
C ASP A 10 0.22 -28.03 9.24
N PHE A 11 -0.54 -27.29 8.44
CA PHE A 11 -0.59 -27.44 6.98
C PHE A 11 0.76 -27.22 6.29
N VAL A 12 1.65 -26.39 6.87
CA VAL A 12 2.98 -26.08 6.31
C VAL A 12 3.84 -27.34 6.22
N SER A 13 3.65 -28.27 7.15
CA SER A 13 4.41 -29.53 7.21
C SER A 13 3.79 -30.65 6.38
N THR A 14 2.70 -30.39 5.65
CA THR A 14 2.00 -31.41 4.84
C THR A 14 2.90 -31.97 3.73
N HIS A 15 3.68 -31.10 3.07
CA HIS A 15 4.61 -31.50 2.00
C HIS A 15 5.68 -30.41 1.79
N PRO A 16 6.94 -30.75 1.42
CA PRO A 16 7.98 -29.74 1.13
C PRO A 16 7.56 -28.69 0.09
N PHE A 17 6.77 -29.07 -0.91
CA PHE A 17 6.22 -28.13 -1.89
C PHE A 17 5.23 -27.11 -1.30
N VAL A 18 4.48 -27.47 -0.25
CA VAL A 18 3.59 -26.53 0.44
C VAL A 18 4.42 -25.46 1.15
N LYS A 19 5.46 -25.88 1.90
CA LYS A 19 6.40 -24.95 2.55
C LYS A 19 7.07 -24.04 1.52
N ALA A 20 7.66 -24.59 0.45
CA ALA A 20 8.33 -23.81 -0.58
C ALA A 20 7.38 -22.81 -1.29
N THR A 21 6.16 -23.24 -1.61
CA THR A 21 5.15 -22.38 -2.24
C THR A 21 4.70 -21.26 -1.30
N LEU A 22 4.50 -21.57 -0.02
CA LEU A 22 4.15 -20.58 0.99
C LEU A 22 5.26 -19.54 1.16
N GLN A 23 6.53 -19.97 1.24
CA GLN A 23 7.68 -19.07 1.32
C GLN A 23 7.79 -18.17 0.08
N ASP A 24 7.57 -18.70 -1.13
CA ASP A 24 7.55 -17.92 -2.37
C ASP A 24 6.43 -16.89 -2.39
N LYS A 25 5.23 -17.25 -1.93
CA LYS A 25 4.09 -16.32 -1.83
C LYS A 25 4.25 -15.28 -0.73
N ILE A 26 4.87 -15.60 0.41
CA ILE A 26 5.22 -14.63 1.45
C ILE A 26 6.18 -13.57 0.89
N ARG A 27 7.23 -14.01 0.19
CA ARG A 27 8.13 -13.08 -0.54
C ARG A 27 7.36 -12.29 -1.58
N GLY A 28 6.43 -12.94 -2.27
CA GLY A 28 5.54 -12.32 -3.27
C GLY A 28 4.72 -11.17 -2.69
N VAL A 29 4.14 -11.32 -1.50
CA VAL A 29 3.39 -10.25 -0.81
C VAL A 29 4.27 -9.02 -0.56
N ILE A 30 5.43 -9.22 0.07
CA ILE A 30 6.32 -8.12 0.46
C ILE A 30 6.91 -7.42 -0.78
N PHE A 31 7.45 -8.18 -1.72
CA PHE A 31 8.05 -7.61 -2.93
C PHE A 31 7.00 -7.10 -3.90
N GLY A 32 5.86 -7.76 -4.04
CA GLY A 32 4.77 -7.31 -4.89
C GLY A 32 4.24 -5.95 -4.42
N SER A 33 4.09 -5.76 -3.11
CA SER A 33 3.71 -4.48 -2.53
C SER A 33 4.76 -3.39 -2.80
N ALA A 34 6.04 -3.66 -2.52
CA ALA A 34 7.12 -2.70 -2.73
C ALA A 34 7.35 -2.34 -4.21
N LEU A 35 7.17 -3.31 -5.12
CA LEU A 35 7.21 -3.07 -6.56
C LEU A 35 6.00 -2.26 -7.02
N GLY A 36 4.81 -2.53 -6.48
CA GLY A 36 3.62 -1.76 -6.75
C GLY A 36 3.81 -0.28 -6.38
N ASP A 37 4.29 -0.02 -5.16
CA ASP A 37 4.69 1.30 -4.69
C ASP A 37 5.70 1.97 -5.64
N CYS A 38 6.84 1.30 -5.90
CA CYS A 38 7.92 1.84 -6.72
C CYS A 38 7.48 2.16 -8.18
N ILE A 39 6.70 1.28 -8.81
CA ILE A 39 6.21 1.48 -10.18
C ILE A 39 5.07 2.50 -10.20
N GLY A 40 4.17 2.48 -9.20
CA GLY A 40 3.09 3.45 -9.08
C GLY A 40 3.58 4.88 -8.89
N LEU A 41 4.75 5.09 -8.27
CA LEU A 41 5.37 6.40 -8.14
C LEU A 41 5.66 7.09 -9.49
N TYR A 42 5.82 6.35 -10.60
CA TYR A 42 6.07 6.96 -11.91
C TYR A 42 4.91 7.84 -12.38
N THR A 43 3.68 7.41 -12.10
CA THR A 43 2.43 8.06 -12.52
C THR A 43 1.63 8.63 -11.35
N GLY A 44 2.05 8.33 -10.12
CA GLY A 44 1.51 8.87 -8.88
C GLY A 44 1.46 10.38 -8.91
N TRP A 45 0.30 10.89 -8.51
CA TRP A 45 0.00 12.31 -8.43
C TRP A 45 0.10 13.07 -9.76
N LEU A 46 -0.01 12.38 -10.90
CA LEU A 46 -0.23 13.01 -12.19
C LEU A 46 -1.67 13.48 -12.30
N PHE A 47 -1.89 14.80 -12.36
CA PHE A 47 -3.21 15.41 -12.50
C PHE A 47 -3.23 16.50 -13.56
N SER A 48 -4.40 16.69 -14.15
CA SER A 48 -4.71 17.94 -14.83
C SER A 48 -4.92 19.09 -13.82
N PRO A 49 -4.31 20.27 -14.02
CA PRO A 49 -4.42 21.42 -13.12
C PRO A 49 -5.80 22.07 -12.96
N THR A 50 -6.90 21.51 -13.49
CA THR A 50 -8.22 22.14 -13.48
C THR A 50 -8.93 22.08 -12.12
N ARG A 51 -8.30 22.63 -11.06
CA ARG A 51 -8.87 22.80 -9.71
C ARG A 51 -10.08 23.74 -9.63
N ARG A 52 -10.44 24.47 -10.69
CA ARG A 52 -11.44 25.56 -10.62
C ARG A 52 -12.80 25.30 -11.29
N VAL A 53 -13.02 24.18 -11.99
CA VAL A 53 -14.23 24.03 -12.83
C VAL A 53 -14.94 22.67 -12.66
N GLN A 54 -14.70 21.94 -11.57
CA GLN A 54 -15.18 20.55 -11.43
C GLN A 54 -16.51 20.39 -10.67
N ARG A 55 -17.43 21.38 -10.74
CA ARG A 55 -18.80 21.21 -10.20
C ARG A 55 -19.85 20.90 -11.28
N SER A 56 -19.47 20.90 -12.57
CA SER A 56 -20.47 20.79 -13.65
C SER A 56 -19.91 20.34 -15.02
N LEU A 57 -18.77 19.66 -15.07
CA LEU A 57 -18.18 19.24 -16.35
C LEU A 57 -18.47 17.75 -16.70
N PRO A 58 -18.64 17.41 -18.01
CA PRO A 58 -18.98 16.07 -18.47
C PRO A 58 -17.88 15.01 -18.21
N LYS A 59 -18.31 13.74 -18.21
CA LYS A 59 -17.53 12.49 -18.12
C LYS A 59 -16.25 12.41 -18.99
N TYR A 60 -16.11 13.25 -20.01
CA TYR A 60 -14.96 13.28 -20.94
C TYR A 60 -13.63 13.80 -20.36
N LEU A 61 -13.60 14.31 -19.12
CA LEU A 61 -12.36 14.76 -18.45
C LEU A 61 -11.66 13.68 -17.62
N GLU A 62 -12.29 12.51 -17.45
CA GLU A 62 -11.73 11.30 -16.80
C GLU A 62 -10.48 10.75 -17.54
N PHE A 63 -10.25 11.18 -18.78
CA PHE A 63 -9.13 10.71 -19.61
C PHE A 63 -7.87 11.57 -19.51
N LEU A 64 -7.89 12.68 -18.77
CA LEU A 64 -6.80 13.65 -18.85
C LEU A 64 -5.58 13.21 -18.03
N SER A 65 -5.77 12.57 -16.88
CA SER A 65 -4.68 12.06 -16.05
C SER A 65 -4.01 10.83 -16.69
N LYS A 66 -4.83 9.92 -17.23
CA LYS A 66 -4.36 8.78 -18.03
C LYS A 66 -3.58 9.22 -19.26
N LYS A 67 -4.09 10.20 -19.99
CA LYS A 67 -3.37 10.78 -21.12
C LYS A 67 -2.06 11.44 -20.70
N ILE A 68 -2.00 12.11 -19.54
CA ILE A 68 -0.74 12.67 -19.02
C ILE A 68 0.27 11.54 -18.71
N ALA A 69 -0.19 10.41 -18.17
CA ALA A 69 0.65 9.23 -17.96
C ALA A 69 1.16 8.64 -19.29
N GLU A 70 0.27 8.51 -20.29
CA GLU A 70 0.62 8.07 -21.65
C GLU A 70 1.61 9.01 -22.34
N ASP A 71 1.41 10.32 -22.25
CA ASP A 71 2.32 11.34 -22.81
C ASP A 71 3.68 11.32 -22.09
N ALA A 72 3.70 11.04 -20.78
CA ALA A 72 4.93 10.95 -19.99
C ALA A 72 5.72 9.65 -20.28
N TYR A 73 5.00 8.55 -20.51
CA TYR A 73 5.57 7.22 -20.71
C TYR A 73 4.91 6.54 -21.93
N PRO A 74 5.20 6.99 -23.16
CA PRO A 74 4.47 6.54 -24.36
C PRO A 74 4.76 5.08 -24.73
N GLN A 75 5.83 4.49 -24.20
CA GLN A 75 6.17 3.09 -24.47
C GLN A 75 5.34 2.08 -23.66
N GLY A 76 4.63 2.50 -22.61
CA GLY A 76 3.89 1.53 -21.78
C GLY A 76 4.80 0.62 -20.96
N ARG A 77 6.08 0.98 -20.75
CA ARG A 77 7.10 0.10 -20.20
C ARG A 77 7.94 0.80 -19.15
N PHE A 78 7.99 0.21 -17.97
CA PHE A 78 8.87 0.62 -16.88
C PHE A 78 10.02 -0.39 -16.76
N GLN A 79 11.20 0.07 -16.34
CA GLN A 79 12.34 -0.79 -16.07
C GLN A 79 13.13 -0.23 -14.89
N LEU A 80 13.53 -1.09 -13.96
CA LEU A 80 14.31 -0.71 -12.78
C LEU A 80 15.78 -1.14 -12.89
N VAL A 81 16.12 -2.00 -13.86
CA VAL A 81 17.52 -2.32 -14.19
C VAL A 81 18.07 -1.35 -15.23
N ASP A 82 19.40 -1.27 -15.35
CA ASP A 82 20.04 -0.26 -16.21
C ASP A 82 19.81 -0.50 -17.73
N PRO A 83 19.47 0.56 -18.50
CA PRO A 83 19.13 1.90 -18.04
C PRO A 83 17.71 1.95 -17.46
N ALA A 84 17.57 2.37 -16.20
CA ALA A 84 16.27 2.49 -15.56
C ALA A 84 15.41 3.59 -16.22
N THR A 85 14.10 3.37 -16.27
CA THR A 85 13.14 4.37 -16.76
C THR A 85 13.30 5.64 -15.94
N LYS A 86 13.49 6.80 -16.58
CA LYS A 86 13.62 8.07 -15.86
C LYS A 86 12.27 8.52 -15.32
N PHE A 87 12.26 9.11 -14.12
CA PHE A 87 11.07 9.83 -13.67
C PHE A 87 10.81 11.04 -14.57
N ARG A 88 9.52 11.28 -14.84
CA ARG A 88 9.09 12.60 -15.30
C ARG A 88 9.42 13.64 -14.23
N ASN A 89 10.07 14.73 -14.65
CA ASN A 89 10.47 15.79 -13.76
C ASN A 89 9.26 16.61 -13.26
N ASP A 90 8.97 16.53 -11.97
CA ASP A 90 8.02 17.41 -11.30
C ASP A 90 8.18 17.42 -9.78
N GLY A 91 7.38 18.27 -9.12
CA GLY A 91 7.48 18.50 -7.68
C GLY A 91 7.14 17.30 -6.80
N HIS A 92 6.49 16.25 -7.34
CA HIS A 92 6.23 15.03 -6.57
C HIS A 92 7.41 14.06 -6.71
N ARG A 93 7.74 13.63 -7.93
CA ARG A 93 8.78 12.60 -8.16
C ARG A 93 10.19 13.07 -7.85
N ASN A 94 10.49 14.37 -7.95
CA ASN A 94 11.84 14.90 -7.65
C ASN A 94 12.28 14.71 -6.19
N LYS A 95 11.35 14.38 -5.28
CA LYS A 95 11.62 14.10 -3.86
C LYS A 95 12.23 12.71 -3.63
N PHE A 96 12.10 11.81 -4.59
CA PHE A 96 12.45 10.39 -4.43
C PHE A 96 13.67 10.01 -5.26
N GLU A 97 14.38 8.98 -4.81
CA GLU A 97 15.43 8.35 -5.61
C GLU A 97 14.83 7.46 -6.69
N LEU A 98 15.55 7.33 -7.80
CA LEU A 98 15.14 6.41 -8.86
C LEU A 98 15.18 4.98 -8.32
N LYS A 99 14.18 4.16 -8.67
CA LYS A 99 14.05 2.75 -8.23
C LYS A 99 13.71 2.58 -6.74
N ALA A 100 13.43 3.67 -6.02
CA ALA A 100 12.98 3.64 -4.65
C ALA A 100 11.46 3.55 -4.53
N TRP A 101 11.00 3.09 -3.36
CA TRP A 101 9.61 3.11 -2.91
C TRP A 101 9.31 4.37 -2.07
N THR A 102 8.08 4.52 -1.55
CA THR A 102 7.57 5.68 -0.79
C THR A 102 7.29 5.34 0.69
N ASP A 103 6.41 6.10 1.34
CA ASP A 103 5.94 5.84 2.71
C ASP A 103 5.04 4.62 2.83
N ASP A 104 4.44 4.14 1.73
CA ASP A 104 3.66 2.91 1.72
C ASP A 104 4.50 1.72 2.20
N THR A 105 5.64 1.49 1.54
CA THR A 105 6.57 0.42 1.91
C THR A 105 7.30 0.73 3.22
N ASP A 106 7.73 1.97 3.46
CA ASP A 106 8.41 2.32 4.71
C ASP A 106 7.52 2.01 5.93
N HIS A 107 6.23 2.39 5.90
CA HIS A 107 5.30 2.13 6.99
C HIS A 107 4.99 0.64 7.18
N ALA A 108 4.93 -0.14 6.09
CA ALA A 108 4.80 -1.59 6.17
C ALA A 108 6.03 -2.23 6.82
N LEU A 109 7.22 -1.73 6.48
CA LEU A 109 8.48 -2.16 7.10
C LEU A 109 8.53 -1.84 8.59
N LEU A 110 7.92 -0.75 9.07
CA LEU A 110 7.84 -0.49 10.52
C LEU A 110 7.10 -1.60 11.28
N ILE A 111 6.05 -2.19 10.67
CA ILE A 111 5.32 -3.34 11.25
C ILE A 111 6.22 -4.57 11.24
N LEU A 112 6.85 -4.86 10.11
CA LEU A 112 7.73 -6.01 9.94
C LEU A 112 8.91 -5.94 10.93
N LEU A 113 9.62 -4.82 10.98
CA LEU A 113 10.77 -4.59 11.85
C LEU A 113 10.38 -4.63 13.33
N SER A 114 9.19 -4.11 13.70
CA SER A 114 8.64 -4.26 15.05
C SER A 114 8.47 -5.72 15.43
N TYR A 115 7.87 -6.52 14.55
CA TYR A 115 7.62 -7.94 14.82
C TYR A 115 8.93 -8.75 14.88
N LEU A 116 9.88 -8.47 13.99
CA LEU A 116 11.22 -9.06 14.01
C LEU A 116 11.98 -8.72 15.29
N HIS A 117 11.97 -7.46 15.73
CA HIS A 117 12.64 -7.02 16.96
C HIS A 117 12.22 -7.83 18.19
N HIS A 118 10.97 -8.31 18.19
CA HIS A 118 10.40 -9.12 19.27
C HIS A 118 10.41 -10.62 18.97
N ASN A 119 11.22 -11.10 18.02
CA ASN A 119 11.37 -12.51 17.67
C ASN A 119 10.02 -13.21 17.38
N GLY A 120 9.10 -12.48 16.76
CA GLY A 120 7.75 -12.95 16.45
C GLY A 120 6.81 -13.13 17.65
N GLN A 121 7.24 -12.72 18.86
CA GLN A 121 6.47 -12.94 20.09
C GLN A 121 5.49 -11.80 20.41
N MET A 122 5.67 -10.63 19.79
CA MET A 122 4.83 -9.47 20.03
C MET A 122 4.49 -8.73 18.74
N LEU A 123 3.19 -8.58 18.48
CA LEU A 123 2.64 -7.73 17.43
C LEU A 123 1.88 -6.58 18.12
N SER A 124 2.43 -5.37 18.07
CA SER A 124 1.95 -4.25 18.89
C SER A 124 1.62 -3.00 18.06
N PRO A 125 0.35 -2.56 18.01
CA PRO A 125 -0.02 -1.28 17.43
C PRO A 125 0.65 -0.09 18.12
N SER A 126 0.89 -0.18 19.44
CA SER A 126 1.58 0.87 20.20
C SER A 126 3.06 0.99 19.83
N ASP A 127 3.74 -0.12 19.51
CA ASP A 127 5.11 -0.07 19.01
C ASP A 127 5.17 0.54 17.60
N LEU A 128 4.22 0.18 16.73
CA LEU A 128 4.06 0.85 15.43
C LEU A 128 3.84 2.36 15.61
N ALA A 129 2.99 2.79 16.55
CA ALA A 129 2.76 4.22 16.81
C ALA A 129 4.06 4.96 17.20
N LYS A 130 4.91 4.35 18.04
CA LYS A 130 6.23 4.90 18.38
C LYS A 130 7.14 5.00 17.17
N ARG A 131 7.16 3.94 16.34
CA ARG A 131 7.97 3.90 15.11
C ARG A 131 7.49 4.90 14.07
N LEU A 132 6.19 5.13 13.93
CA LEU A 132 5.63 6.19 13.08
C LEU A 132 6.07 7.57 13.58
N LYS A 133 6.04 7.80 14.90
CA LYS A 133 6.51 9.07 15.48
C LYS A 133 7.99 9.33 15.18
N ILE A 134 8.82 8.29 15.25
CA ILE A 134 10.23 8.35 14.86
C ILE A 134 10.35 8.59 13.36
N TRP A 135 9.65 7.81 12.53
CA TRP A 135 9.74 7.91 11.07
C TRP A 135 9.41 9.32 10.58
N ILE A 136 8.37 9.98 11.08
CA ILE A 136 8.01 11.34 10.63
C ILE A 136 9.14 12.36 10.85
N ASP A 137 9.93 12.20 11.91
CA ASP A 137 11.03 13.11 12.24
C ASP A 137 12.34 12.68 11.55
N GLN A 138 12.59 11.37 11.52
CA GLN A 138 13.90 10.77 11.27
C GLN A 138 14.00 10.02 9.95
N GLY A 139 12.85 9.70 9.34
CA GLY A 139 12.72 8.76 8.24
C GLY A 139 12.92 7.30 8.65
N LEU A 140 13.08 6.39 7.68
CA LEU A 140 13.38 4.99 7.94
C LEU A 140 14.87 4.82 8.25
N ARG A 141 15.23 4.87 9.54
CA ARG A 141 16.62 4.83 10.02
C ARG A 141 17.43 3.61 9.55
N ALA A 142 16.80 2.44 9.42
CA ALA A 142 17.47 1.23 8.94
C ALA A 142 18.17 1.44 7.58
N LEU A 143 17.55 2.22 6.68
CA LEU A 143 18.06 2.51 5.34
C LEU A 143 18.49 3.97 5.15
N ASP A 144 18.49 4.77 6.22
CA ASP A 144 18.72 6.23 6.17
C ASP A 144 17.84 6.97 5.16
N ARG A 145 16.64 6.45 4.89
CA ARG A 145 15.68 7.06 3.96
C ARG A 145 14.92 8.18 4.67
N PRO A 146 14.75 9.37 4.05
CA PRO A 146 14.01 10.46 4.67
C PRO A 146 12.49 10.24 4.65
N PRO A 147 11.70 10.96 5.46
CA PRO A 147 10.25 10.80 5.55
C PRO A 147 9.51 11.48 4.40
N CYS A 148 9.77 11.05 3.17
CA CYS A 148 9.02 11.48 2.00
C CYS A 148 7.69 10.73 1.87
N GLY A 149 6.70 11.34 1.20
CA GLY A 149 5.41 10.70 0.91
C GLY A 149 4.30 10.91 1.96
N ILE A 150 4.65 11.37 3.18
CA ILE A 150 3.71 11.45 4.30
C ILE A 150 2.33 12.06 3.97
N GLY A 151 1.29 11.24 4.15
CA GLY A 151 -0.10 11.66 4.03
C GLY A 151 -0.52 12.67 5.12
N LYS A 152 -1.39 13.62 4.75
CA LYS A 152 -1.87 14.71 5.64
C LYS A 152 -2.48 14.20 6.96
N THR A 153 -3.25 13.12 6.91
CA THR A 153 -3.91 12.53 8.09
C THR A 153 -2.88 11.98 9.07
N VAL A 154 -1.93 11.17 8.59
CA VAL A 154 -0.85 10.62 9.42
C VAL A 154 -0.01 11.75 10.01
N GLY A 155 0.41 12.72 9.18
CA GLY A 155 1.17 13.88 9.65
C GLY A 155 0.44 14.66 10.74
N SER A 156 -0.85 14.93 10.55
CA SER A 156 -1.64 15.73 11.52
C SER A 156 -1.83 15.01 12.86
N ILE A 157 -2.05 13.68 12.84
CA ILE A 157 -2.33 12.89 14.05
C ILE A 157 -1.04 12.57 14.79
N VAL A 158 -0.03 12.07 14.10
CA VAL A 158 1.19 11.55 14.72
C VAL A 158 2.09 12.69 15.21
N LEU A 159 2.06 13.87 14.59
CA LEU A 159 2.81 15.05 15.08
C LEU A 159 2.26 15.61 16.40
N ASP A 160 1.02 15.29 16.77
CA ASP A 160 0.46 15.69 18.06
C ASP A 160 1.36 15.21 19.23
N LYS A 161 1.53 16.05 20.25
CA LYS A 161 2.42 15.78 21.39
C LYS A 161 1.87 14.68 22.28
N GLU A 162 0.56 14.52 22.34
CA GLU A 162 -0.15 13.53 23.16
C GLU A 162 -0.45 12.24 22.37
N TYR A 163 -0.03 12.16 21.11
CA TYR A 163 -0.30 11.01 20.24
C TYR A 163 0.06 9.68 20.91
N LEU A 164 1.25 9.58 21.51
CA LEU A 164 1.75 8.34 22.12
C LEU A 164 1.03 7.98 23.43
N THR A 165 0.28 8.89 24.04
CA THR A 165 -0.50 8.59 25.24
C THR A 165 -1.67 7.67 24.91
N ASN A 166 -2.39 7.97 23.82
CA ASN A 166 -3.47 7.12 23.31
C ASN A 166 -3.65 7.35 21.79
N PRO A 167 -2.88 6.62 20.95
CA PRO A 167 -2.91 6.80 19.49
C PRO A 167 -4.30 6.68 18.88
N SER A 168 -5.05 5.65 19.29
CA SER A 168 -6.38 5.37 18.76
C SER A 168 -7.39 6.45 19.13
N GLN A 169 -7.34 6.94 20.38
CA GLN A 169 -8.19 8.06 20.80
C GLN A 169 -7.86 9.34 20.04
N LYS A 170 -6.57 9.64 19.82
CA LYS A 170 -6.17 10.84 19.09
C LYS A 170 -6.64 10.80 17.63
N ALA A 171 -6.49 9.63 16.98
CA ALA A 171 -7.01 9.42 15.62
C ALA A 171 -8.54 9.54 15.56
N HIS A 172 -9.25 9.00 16.56
CA HIS A 172 -10.70 9.12 16.66
C HIS A 172 -11.15 10.59 16.82
N GLN A 173 -10.52 11.35 17.71
CA GLN A 173 -10.80 12.79 17.89
C GLN A 173 -10.57 13.59 16.60
N TYR A 174 -9.49 13.29 15.87
CA TYR A 174 -9.22 13.92 14.58
C TYR A 174 -10.33 13.62 13.56
N TRP A 175 -10.77 12.36 13.47
CA TRP A 175 -11.85 11.94 12.59
C TRP A 175 -13.19 12.61 12.95
N VAL A 176 -13.55 12.64 14.24
CA VAL A 176 -14.76 13.33 14.75
C VAL A 176 -14.72 14.82 14.42
N LYS A 177 -13.59 15.50 14.67
CA LYS A 177 -13.40 16.92 14.33
C LYS A 177 -13.50 17.19 12.83
N GLY A 178 -13.09 16.22 12.01
CA GLY A 178 -13.23 16.24 10.56
C GLY A 178 -14.64 15.92 10.04
N GLY A 179 -15.64 15.88 10.92
CA GLY A 179 -17.03 15.57 10.55
C GLY A 179 -17.24 14.12 10.16
N ARG A 180 -16.38 13.19 10.62
CA ARG A 180 -16.48 11.74 10.40
C ARG A 180 -16.46 11.30 8.93
N ASN A 181 -15.93 12.14 8.05
CA ASN A 181 -15.94 11.90 6.59
C ASN A 181 -14.57 11.50 6.03
N VAL A 182 -13.49 11.63 6.80
CA VAL A 182 -12.11 11.45 6.34
C VAL A 182 -11.74 9.96 6.35
N ALA A 183 -11.74 9.33 5.17
CA ALA A 183 -11.37 7.91 4.97
C ALA A 183 -10.21 7.69 3.95
N PRO A 184 -8.98 8.12 4.28
CA PRO A 184 -7.83 7.90 3.43
C PRO A 184 -7.29 6.45 3.51
N ASN A 185 -6.55 6.03 2.50
CA ASN A 185 -5.93 4.70 2.36
C ASN A 185 -4.64 4.47 3.20
N GLY A 186 -4.17 5.47 3.95
CA GLY A 186 -2.87 5.41 4.63
C GLY A 186 -2.71 4.30 5.68
N SER A 187 -3.80 3.73 6.22
CA SER A 187 -3.72 2.51 7.04
C SER A 187 -3.70 1.24 6.19
N LEU A 188 -4.46 1.18 5.10
CA LEU A 188 -4.53 0.05 4.18
C LEU A 188 -3.17 -0.25 3.52
N MET A 189 -2.47 0.79 3.07
CA MET A 189 -1.22 0.63 2.31
C MET A 189 -0.14 -0.18 3.03
N ARG A 190 -0.15 -0.15 4.37
CA ARG A 190 0.88 -0.75 5.21
C ARG A 190 0.48 -2.06 5.87
N THR A 191 -0.76 -2.53 5.76
CA THR A 191 -1.25 -3.68 6.55
C THR A 191 -0.92 -5.04 5.95
N HIS A 192 -0.42 -5.12 4.72
CA HIS A 192 -0.11 -6.38 4.06
C HIS A 192 0.82 -7.34 4.85
N PRO A 193 1.82 -6.90 5.67
CA PRO A 193 2.61 -7.81 6.49
C PRO A 193 1.77 -8.51 7.58
N LEU A 194 0.67 -7.90 8.02
CA LEU A 194 -0.23 -8.50 9.01
C LEU A 194 -0.86 -9.79 8.46
N GLY A 195 -1.13 -9.88 7.16
CA GLY A 195 -1.70 -11.08 6.54
C GLY A 195 -0.75 -12.29 6.64
N ILE A 196 0.56 -12.03 6.56
CA ILE A 196 1.63 -13.03 6.76
C ILE A 196 1.75 -13.38 8.25
N ILE A 197 1.79 -12.38 9.13
CA ILE A 197 1.97 -12.60 10.57
C ILE A 197 0.77 -13.36 11.17
N CYS A 198 -0.44 -13.14 10.64
CA CYS A 198 -1.67 -13.76 11.13
C CYS A 198 -1.92 -15.18 10.60
N LEU A 199 -0.97 -15.82 9.91
CA LEU A 199 -1.13 -17.19 9.41
C LEU A 199 -1.51 -18.20 10.50
N ALA A 200 -1.01 -18.01 11.72
CA ALA A 200 -1.30 -18.86 12.88
C ALA A 200 -2.60 -18.48 13.62
N PHE A 201 -3.26 -17.37 13.28
CA PHE A 201 -4.43 -16.86 13.99
C PHE A 201 -5.74 -17.22 13.28
N SER A 202 -6.85 -17.17 14.00
CA SER A 202 -8.19 -17.28 13.39
C SER A 202 -8.49 -16.06 12.52
N LEU A 203 -9.47 -16.18 11.62
CA LEU A 203 -9.90 -15.07 10.78
C LEU A 203 -10.43 -13.89 11.63
N GLU A 204 -11.26 -14.17 12.63
CA GLU A 204 -11.76 -13.15 13.57
C GLU A 204 -10.62 -12.41 14.29
N LYS A 205 -9.61 -13.15 14.77
CA LYS A 205 -8.44 -12.53 15.41
C LYS A 205 -7.63 -11.69 14.42
N THR A 206 -7.59 -12.11 13.16
CA THR A 206 -6.95 -11.36 12.07
C THR A 206 -7.66 -10.03 11.81
N PHE A 207 -9.00 -10.03 11.78
CA PHE A 207 -9.79 -8.80 11.67
C PHE A 207 -9.58 -7.86 12.86
N GLN A 208 -9.55 -8.40 14.08
CA GLN A 208 -9.27 -7.57 15.26
C GLN A 208 -7.88 -6.94 15.18
N ILE A 209 -6.85 -7.68 14.77
CA ILE A 209 -5.50 -7.15 14.59
C ILE A 209 -5.47 -6.05 13.52
N ALA A 210 -6.10 -6.27 12.36
CA ALA A 210 -6.17 -5.27 11.30
C ALA A 210 -6.88 -3.99 11.78
N THR A 211 -7.95 -4.13 12.56
CA THR A 211 -8.68 -3.03 13.21
C THR A 211 -7.76 -2.24 14.14
N ASP A 212 -7.06 -2.92 15.06
CA ASP A 212 -6.18 -2.28 16.03
C ASP A 212 -5.06 -1.49 15.35
N PHE A 213 -4.49 -2.00 14.25
CA PHE A 213 -3.45 -1.34 13.46
C PHE A 213 -3.97 -0.18 12.58
N SER A 214 -5.24 -0.22 12.16
CA SER A 214 -5.86 0.92 11.49
C SER A 214 -6.10 2.06 12.48
N LEU A 215 -6.68 1.74 13.65
CA LEU A 215 -7.18 2.70 14.63
C LEU A 215 -6.13 3.69 15.13
N ILE A 216 -4.85 3.31 15.18
CA ILE A 216 -3.78 4.21 15.65
C ILE A 216 -3.57 5.45 14.77
N THR A 217 -4.21 5.54 13.60
CA THR A 217 -4.13 6.72 12.69
C THR A 217 -5.40 6.94 11.87
N HIS A 218 -6.14 5.89 11.54
CA HIS A 218 -7.32 5.93 10.67
C HIS A 218 -8.49 5.29 11.43
N ALA A 219 -9.28 6.16 12.05
CA ALA A 219 -10.43 5.77 12.83
C ALA A 219 -11.70 5.60 11.99
N ASP A 220 -11.71 5.85 10.68
CA ASP A 220 -12.93 5.68 9.87
C ASP A 220 -13.24 4.18 9.67
N PRO A 221 -14.50 3.71 9.85
CA PRO A 221 -14.89 2.32 9.62
C PRO A 221 -14.57 1.77 8.23
N ARG A 222 -14.60 2.62 7.18
CA ARG A 222 -14.23 2.21 5.82
C ARG A 222 -12.75 1.86 5.72
N CYS A 223 -11.89 2.58 6.46
CA CYS A 223 -10.47 2.26 6.56
C CYS A 223 -10.25 0.93 7.29
N ILE A 224 -11.00 0.69 8.36
CA ILE A 224 -10.94 -0.56 9.12
C ILE A 224 -11.36 -1.75 8.25
N LEU A 225 -12.50 -1.65 7.57
CA LEU A 225 -13.00 -2.68 6.66
C LEU A 225 -11.97 -3.02 5.58
N ALA A 226 -11.39 -2.01 4.95
CA ALA A 226 -10.36 -2.23 3.94
C ALA A 226 -9.12 -2.95 4.50
N CYS A 227 -8.67 -2.59 5.71
CA CYS A 227 -7.56 -3.28 6.37
C CYS A 227 -7.89 -4.74 6.70
N CYS A 228 -9.11 -5.01 7.19
CA CYS A 228 -9.60 -6.36 7.48
C CYS A 228 -9.65 -7.22 6.21
N ILE A 229 -10.20 -6.69 5.11
CA ILE A 229 -10.28 -7.39 3.83
C ILE A 229 -8.88 -7.71 3.29
N SER A 230 -8.00 -6.70 3.17
CA SER A 230 -6.65 -6.92 2.62
C SER A 230 -5.85 -7.94 3.43
N THR A 231 -5.86 -7.80 4.76
CA THR A 231 -5.17 -8.72 5.68
C THR A 231 -5.76 -10.13 5.61
N GLY A 232 -7.09 -10.25 5.59
CA GLY A 232 -7.82 -11.51 5.51
C GLY A 232 -7.60 -12.24 4.18
N LEU A 233 -7.59 -11.51 3.06
CA LEU A 233 -7.33 -12.07 1.72
C LEU A 233 -5.93 -12.66 1.64
N ILE A 234 -4.91 -11.89 2.06
CA ILE A 234 -3.52 -12.37 2.08
C ILE A 234 -3.42 -13.62 2.95
N ARG A 235 -3.95 -13.58 4.18
CA ARG A 235 -3.93 -14.74 5.08
C ARG A 235 -4.63 -15.95 4.45
N GLY A 236 -5.82 -15.77 3.90
CA GLY A 236 -6.63 -16.84 3.31
C GLY A 236 -5.98 -17.48 2.09
N ILE A 237 -5.38 -16.67 1.20
CA ILE A 237 -4.64 -17.16 0.02
C ILE A 237 -3.41 -17.96 0.45
N LEU A 238 -2.62 -17.44 1.39
CA LEU A 238 -1.41 -18.11 1.87
C LEU A 238 -1.72 -19.43 2.60
N ARG A 239 -2.89 -19.54 3.23
CA ARG A 239 -3.35 -20.79 3.88
C ARG A 239 -4.05 -21.76 2.92
N GLY A 240 -4.28 -21.37 1.67
CA GLY A 240 -5.07 -22.15 0.72
C GLY A 240 -6.56 -22.23 1.05
N GLU A 241 -7.07 -21.31 1.88
CA GLU A 241 -8.49 -21.18 2.23
C GLU A 241 -9.26 -20.42 1.12
N ILE A 242 -8.56 -19.56 0.37
CA ILE A 242 -9.10 -18.83 -0.79
C ILE A 242 -8.40 -19.34 -2.05
N LEU A 243 -9.16 -19.99 -2.92
CA LEU A 243 -8.65 -20.65 -4.13
C LEU A 243 -9.24 -20.07 -5.43
N ASP A 244 -10.26 -19.22 -5.32
CA ASP A 244 -10.99 -18.67 -6.46
C ASP A 244 -11.73 -17.38 -6.06
N GLU A 245 -12.44 -16.79 -7.01
CA GLU A 245 -13.25 -15.58 -6.79
C GLU A 245 -14.38 -15.80 -5.78
N LYS A 246 -14.91 -17.02 -5.65
CA LYS A 246 -15.97 -17.31 -4.68
C LYS A 246 -15.44 -17.24 -3.24
N GLY A 247 -14.25 -17.79 -3.00
CA GLY A 247 -13.57 -17.67 -1.71
C GLY A 247 -13.21 -16.23 -1.38
N LEU A 248 -12.81 -15.44 -2.38
CA LEU A 248 -12.61 -14.00 -2.26
C LEU A 248 -13.91 -13.31 -1.84
N ASP A 249 -15.01 -13.52 -2.57
CA ASP A 249 -16.32 -12.90 -2.29
C ASP A 249 -16.83 -13.23 -0.88
N THR A 250 -16.68 -14.50 -0.47
CA THR A 250 -17.05 -14.96 0.87
C THR A 250 -16.31 -14.16 1.95
N LEU A 251 -15.00 -13.95 1.78
CA LEU A 251 -14.23 -13.16 2.74
C LEU A 251 -14.62 -11.67 2.75
N LEU A 252 -15.03 -11.10 1.61
CA LEU A 252 -15.54 -9.73 1.59
C LEU A 252 -16.79 -9.58 2.47
N GLU A 253 -17.74 -10.52 2.34
CA GLU A 253 -18.98 -10.51 3.13
C GLU A 253 -18.72 -10.79 4.62
N ASP A 254 -17.82 -11.73 4.93
CA ASP A 254 -17.40 -12.03 6.30
C ASP A 254 -16.77 -10.79 6.98
N ALA A 255 -15.86 -10.11 6.28
CA ALA A 255 -15.22 -8.91 6.78
C ALA A 255 -16.22 -7.76 6.95
N TYR A 256 -17.13 -7.57 5.99
CA TYR A 256 -18.17 -6.54 6.06
C TYR A 256 -19.06 -6.75 7.28
N THR A 257 -19.56 -7.98 7.46
CA THR A 257 -20.44 -8.34 8.58
C THR A 257 -19.72 -8.21 9.92
N TRP A 258 -18.45 -8.64 10.00
CA TRP A 258 -17.65 -8.50 11.21
C TRP A 258 -17.43 -7.03 11.58
N VAL A 259 -17.06 -6.18 10.62
CA VAL A 259 -16.83 -4.75 10.90
C VAL A 259 -18.12 -4.01 11.21
N ASP A 260 -19.24 -4.32 10.53
CA ASP A 260 -20.54 -3.74 10.86
C ASP A 260 -20.95 -4.07 12.30
N SER A 261 -20.79 -5.33 12.73
CA SER A 261 -21.01 -5.72 14.12
C SER A 261 -20.07 -4.99 15.08
N TRP A 262 -18.77 -4.95 14.76
CA TRP A 262 -17.77 -4.26 15.59
C TRP A 262 -18.09 -2.76 15.76
N VAL A 263 -18.52 -2.09 14.69
CA VAL A 263 -18.96 -0.69 14.74
C VAL A 263 -20.16 -0.54 15.68
N ARG A 264 -21.16 -1.43 15.58
CA ARG A 264 -22.33 -1.40 16.46
C ARG A 264 -21.96 -1.64 17.93
N ASP A 265 -21.05 -2.56 18.20
CA ASP A 265 -20.69 -2.94 19.56
C ASP A 265 -19.77 -1.94 20.27
N VAL A 266 -18.88 -1.30 19.51
CA VAL A 266 -17.80 -0.45 20.05
C VAL A 266 -18.09 1.03 19.90
N ARG A 267 -18.85 1.43 18.88
CA ARG A 267 -19.04 2.86 18.53
C ARG A 267 -20.44 3.38 18.71
N LEU A 268 -21.46 2.52 18.74
CA LEU A 268 -22.80 2.97 19.08
C LEU A 268 -23.01 2.93 20.58
N PRO A 269 -23.86 3.80 21.13
CA PRO A 269 -24.25 3.71 22.53
C PRO A 269 -24.92 2.35 22.75
N LYS A 270 -24.40 1.59 23.70
CA LYS A 270 -25.17 0.47 24.26
C LYS A 270 -26.29 1.12 25.04
N ASP A 271 -27.54 0.97 24.58
CA ASP A 271 -28.73 1.44 25.29
C ASP A 271 -28.63 1.03 26.76
N ASP A 272 -28.33 1.99 27.64
CA ASP A 272 -28.89 2.10 28.98
C ASP A 272 -28.50 3.41 29.69
N ALA A 273 -29.54 4.09 30.16
CA ALA A 273 -29.59 5.17 31.14
C ALA A 273 -29.10 6.57 30.71
N GLN A 274 -30.09 7.42 30.42
CA GLN A 274 -30.19 8.81 30.90
C GLN A 274 -28.96 9.31 31.69
N LYS A 275 -28.06 10.00 31.00
CA LYS A 275 -27.40 11.16 31.58
C LYS A 275 -27.69 12.35 30.68
N GLU A 276 -28.70 13.10 31.10
CA GLU A 276 -28.76 14.53 30.85
C GLU A 276 -27.42 15.14 31.32
N THR A 277 -26.47 15.24 30.41
CA THR A 277 -25.37 16.20 30.52
C THR A 277 -25.23 16.84 29.16
N ASP A 278 -25.54 18.13 29.11
CA ASP A 278 -25.38 19.05 27.99
C ASP A 278 -24.22 18.68 27.05
N SER A 279 -24.53 18.08 25.91
CA SER A 279 -23.85 18.37 24.66
C SER A 279 -24.70 17.84 23.50
N ASP A 280 -25.07 18.74 22.59
CA ASP A 280 -25.78 18.51 21.34
C ASP A 280 -24.99 17.62 20.35
N ILE A 281 -24.61 16.41 20.74
CA ILE A 281 -23.96 15.45 19.85
C ILE A 281 -25.02 14.44 19.41
N TYR A 282 -25.77 14.81 18.37
CA TYR A 282 -26.50 13.85 17.56
C TYR A 282 -25.53 12.76 17.07
N GLU A 283 -25.75 11.51 17.47
CA GLU A 283 -25.06 10.36 16.90
C GLU A 283 -25.91 9.80 15.75
N PRO A 284 -25.37 9.75 14.52
CA PRO A 284 -26.10 9.20 13.39
C PRO A 284 -26.37 7.69 13.52
N ASP A 285 -27.42 7.22 12.84
CA ASP A 285 -27.77 5.79 12.73
C ASP A 285 -26.56 4.98 12.27
N ALA A 286 -26.40 3.77 12.80
CA ALA A 286 -25.39 2.77 12.41
C ALA A 286 -25.25 2.63 10.88
N ARG A 287 -26.36 2.81 10.15
CA ARG A 287 -26.44 2.79 8.68
C ARG A 287 -25.58 3.85 7.98
N GLU A 288 -25.12 4.88 8.69
CA GLU A 288 -24.29 5.95 8.13
C GLU A 288 -22.78 5.65 8.21
N PHE A 289 -22.33 4.62 8.92
CA PHE A 289 -20.90 4.34 9.08
C PHE A 289 -20.32 3.43 8.00
N LEU A 290 -21.12 2.50 7.47
CA LEU A 290 -20.78 1.64 6.35
C LEU A 290 -21.96 1.61 5.36
N ASP A 291 -21.80 2.33 4.25
CA ASP A 291 -22.73 2.28 3.13
C ASP A 291 -22.43 1.04 2.27
N ARG A 292 -23.38 0.11 2.23
CA ARG A 292 -23.29 -1.13 1.44
C ARG A 292 -23.22 -0.85 -0.05
N GLU A 293 -23.99 0.11 -0.55
CA GLU A 293 -24.01 0.44 -1.97
C GLU A 293 -22.68 1.07 -2.38
N GLU A 294 -22.14 2.00 -1.58
CA GLU A 294 -20.82 2.57 -1.84
C GLU A 294 -19.72 1.49 -1.81
N PHE A 295 -19.77 0.57 -0.83
CA PHE A 295 -18.83 -0.54 -0.75
C PHE A 295 -18.89 -1.41 -2.01
N ASP A 296 -20.10 -1.84 -2.40
CA ASP A 296 -20.29 -2.75 -3.53
C ASP A 296 -19.82 -2.11 -4.86
N GLN A 297 -20.05 -0.80 -5.04
CA GLN A 297 -19.58 -0.05 -6.22
C GLN A 297 -18.06 -0.15 -6.42
N HIS A 298 -17.28 -0.21 -5.34
CA HIS A 298 -15.82 -0.30 -5.42
C HIS A 298 -15.31 -1.74 -5.35
N ALA A 299 -15.86 -2.56 -4.46
CA ALA A 299 -15.41 -3.94 -4.23
C ALA A 299 -15.71 -4.88 -5.42
N TYR A 300 -16.74 -4.57 -6.21
CA TYR A 300 -17.18 -5.38 -7.35
C TYR A 300 -17.02 -4.67 -8.71
N ALA A 301 -16.22 -3.59 -8.76
CA ALA A 301 -15.84 -2.89 -9.99
C ALA A 301 -15.30 -3.86 -11.06
N LYS A 302 -15.56 -3.56 -12.35
CA LYS A 302 -15.20 -4.46 -13.46
C LYS A 302 -13.96 -4.01 -14.21
N THR A 303 -13.68 -2.72 -14.18
CA THR A 303 -12.51 -2.08 -14.79
C THR A 303 -11.92 -1.06 -13.82
N PHE A 304 -10.63 -0.73 -13.96
CA PHE A 304 -10.04 0.31 -13.12
C PHE A 304 -10.69 1.69 -13.35
N SER A 305 -11.17 1.96 -14.57
CA SER A 305 -11.87 3.20 -14.87
C SER A 305 -13.21 3.33 -14.11
N ASP A 306 -13.87 2.23 -13.73
CA ASP A 306 -15.07 2.26 -12.87
C ASP A 306 -14.78 2.87 -11.49
N LEU A 307 -13.52 2.81 -11.03
CA LEU A 307 -13.09 3.31 -9.72
C LEU A 307 -12.77 4.80 -9.71
N LEU A 308 -12.76 5.46 -10.89
CA LEU A 308 -12.54 6.90 -11.05
C LEU A 308 -11.30 7.40 -10.28
N LEU A 309 -10.16 6.72 -10.45
CA LEU A 309 -8.98 6.86 -9.59
C LEU A 309 -8.37 8.27 -9.59
N ASP A 310 -8.58 9.04 -10.65
CA ASP A 310 -8.05 10.40 -10.80
C ASP A 310 -9.02 11.51 -10.34
N ALA A 311 -10.19 11.16 -9.80
CA ALA A 311 -11.16 12.15 -9.36
C ALA A 311 -10.62 13.00 -8.19
N SER A 312 -10.35 14.27 -8.50
CA SER A 312 -9.54 15.19 -7.68
C SER A 312 -9.99 15.42 -6.23
N TYR A 313 -11.27 15.20 -5.91
CA TYR A 313 -11.85 15.41 -4.58
C TYR A 313 -11.83 14.15 -3.69
N LYS A 314 -11.44 12.99 -4.24
CA LYS A 314 -11.34 11.69 -3.54
C LYS A 314 -10.02 10.97 -3.87
N ILE A 315 -8.94 11.72 -4.16
CA ILE A 315 -7.59 11.13 -4.29
C ILE A 315 -7.18 10.58 -2.92
N GLY A 316 -6.67 9.35 -2.91
CA GLY A 316 -6.33 8.61 -1.69
C GLY A 316 -7.53 8.07 -0.90
N TYR A 317 -8.72 8.01 -1.51
CA TYR A 317 -9.89 7.40 -0.85
C TYR A 317 -9.73 5.88 -0.71
N VAL A 318 -9.99 5.37 0.50
CA VAL A 318 -9.66 3.98 0.84
C VAL A 318 -10.40 2.93 0.00
N TYR A 319 -11.67 3.12 -0.35
CA TYR A 319 -12.40 2.15 -1.17
C TYR A 319 -11.93 2.13 -2.62
N LYS A 320 -11.38 3.22 -3.16
CA LYS A 320 -10.73 3.19 -4.47
C LYS A 320 -9.51 2.29 -4.43
N CYS A 321 -8.62 2.51 -3.46
CA CYS A 321 -7.43 1.69 -3.27
C CYS A 321 -7.80 0.22 -3.04
N LEU A 322 -8.75 -0.06 -2.15
CA LEU A 322 -9.26 -1.42 -1.91
C LEU A 322 -9.83 -2.05 -3.19
N GLY A 323 -10.66 -1.31 -3.94
CA GLY A 323 -11.25 -1.76 -5.19
C GLY A 323 -10.20 -2.11 -6.23
N THR A 324 -9.12 -1.31 -6.35
CA THR A 324 -8.00 -1.62 -7.26
C THR A 324 -7.31 -2.91 -6.86
N ALA A 325 -7.14 -3.14 -5.55
CA ALA A 325 -6.49 -4.35 -5.05
C ALA A 325 -7.34 -5.60 -5.30
N ILE A 326 -8.64 -5.54 -5.01
CA ILE A 326 -9.60 -6.64 -5.25
C ILE A 326 -9.68 -6.94 -6.76
N LEU A 327 -9.88 -5.93 -7.60
CA LEU A 327 -9.98 -6.11 -9.05
C LEU A 327 -8.69 -6.69 -9.62
N SER A 328 -7.53 -6.21 -9.19
CA SER A 328 -6.23 -6.76 -9.61
C SER A 328 -6.10 -8.23 -9.24
N LEU A 329 -6.51 -8.62 -8.03
CA LEU A 329 -6.51 -10.01 -7.60
C LEU A 329 -7.44 -10.88 -8.46
N ARG A 330 -8.66 -10.41 -8.77
CA ARG A 330 -9.58 -11.11 -9.69
C ARG A 330 -8.96 -11.31 -11.07
N MET A 331 -8.38 -10.26 -11.64
CA MET A 331 -7.67 -10.34 -12.92
C MET A 331 -6.52 -11.36 -12.85
N GLY A 332 -5.78 -11.39 -11.74
CA GLY A 332 -4.73 -12.37 -11.48
C GLY A 332 -5.26 -13.81 -11.42
N MET A 333 -6.37 -14.05 -10.70
CA MET A 333 -7.05 -15.35 -10.63
C MET A 333 -7.52 -15.82 -12.01
N GLN A 334 -8.20 -14.95 -12.77
CA GLN A 334 -8.76 -15.26 -14.08
C GLN A 334 -7.68 -15.55 -15.14
N LYS A 335 -6.58 -14.79 -15.13
CA LYS A 335 -5.47 -14.95 -16.09
C LYS A 335 -4.51 -16.08 -15.72
N SER A 336 -4.57 -16.60 -14.50
CA SER A 336 -3.69 -17.69 -14.04
C SER A 336 -4.04 -19.01 -14.73
N PRO A 337 -3.06 -19.88 -15.07
CA PRO A 337 -3.28 -21.14 -15.79
C PRO A 337 -4.22 -22.16 -15.13
N HIS A 338 -4.60 -21.95 -13.87
CA HIS A 338 -5.50 -22.83 -13.10
C HIS A 338 -6.87 -22.18 -12.80
N GLY A 339 -7.10 -20.93 -13.22
CA GLY A 339 -8.36 -20.20 -13.03
C GLY A 339 -9.28 -20.21 -14.25
N SER A 340 -8.85 -20.77 -15.38
CA SER A 340 -9.67 -20.86 -16.59
C SER A 340 -10.24 -22.28 -16.75
N THR A 341 -11.56 -22.42 -16.76
CA THR A 341 -12.20 -23.49 -17.55
C THR A 341 -11.79 -23.29 -19.01
N PRO A 342 -11.27 -24.30 -19.73
CA PRO A 342 -10.81 -24.13 -21.09
C PRO A 342 -11.98 -23.84 -22.03
N GLY A 343 -12.25 -22.56 -22.28
CA GLY A 343 -13.10 -22.09 -23.36
C GLY A 343 -12.34 -22.10 -24.69
N THR A 344 -12.93 -22.66 -25.73
CA THR A 344 -12.38 -22.68 -27.09
C THR A 344 -12.29 -21.26 -27.65
N GLY A 345 -11.09 -20.68 -27.68
CA GLY A 345 -10.84 -19.38 -28.33
C GLY A 345 -9.95 -18.39 -27.56
N SER A 346 -9.52 -18.71 -26.34
CA SER A 346 -8.68 -17.80 -25.54
C SER A 346 -7.25 -17.68 -26.10
N PRO A 347 -6.63 -16.48 -26.07
CA PRO A 347 -5.22 -16.29 -26.41
C PRO A 347 -4.32 -17.18 -25.53
N PRO A 348 -3.09 -17.51 -25.97
CA PRO A 348 -2.19 -18.37 -25.21
C PRO A 348 -1.99 -17.80 -23.78
N PRO A 349 -1.94 -18.65 -22.75
CA PRO A 349 -1.81 -18.21 -21.37
C PRO A 349 -0.54 -17.37 -21.21
N LEU A 350 -0.69 -16.17 -20.65
CA LEU A 350 0.43 -15.32 -20.28
C LEU A 350 1.28 -16.03 -19.21
N THR A 351 2.58 -15.77 -19.19
CA THR A 351 3.42 -16.18 -18.06
C THR A 351 2.96 -15.44 -16.79
N ASN A 352 3.10 -16.05 -15.62
CA ASN A 352 2.73 -15.39 -14.35
C ASN A 352 3.43 -14.02 -14.18
N SER A 353 4.67 -13.91 -14.66
CA SER A 353 5.40 -12.63 -14.75
C SER A 353 4.71 -11.58 -15.60
N ALA A 354 4.24 -11.96 -16.78
CA ALA A 354 3.49 -11.04 -17.64
C ALA A 354 2.14 -10.66 -17.02
N ILE A 355 1.52 -11.53 -16.20
CA ILE A 355 0.27 -11.22 -15.50
C ILE A 355 0.48 -10.08 -14.50
N PHE A 356 1.48 -10.18 -13.62
CA PHE A 356 1.77 -9.12 -12.63
C PHE A 356 2.09 -7.79 -13.32
N GLU A 357 3.03 -7.81 -14.28
CA GLU A 357 3.50 -6.61 -14.98
C GLU A 357 2.36 -5.90 -15.71
N ASN A 358 1.54 -6.65 -16.46
CA ASN A 358 0.46 -6.07 -17.25
C ASN A 358 -0.61 -5.45 -16.35
N ILE A 359 -1.01 -6.10 -15.26
CA ILE A 359 -2.05 -5.58 -14.36
C ILE A 359 -1.56 -4.33 -13.62
N ILE A 360 -0.34 -4.36 -13.07
CA ILE A 360 0.23 -3.20 -12.38
C ILE A 360 0.48 -2.05 -13.36
N THR A 361 0.97 -2.34 -14.57
CA THR A 361 1.12 -1.30 -15.61
C THR A 361 -0.23 -0.69 -15.96
N GLU A 362 -1.26 -1.51 -16.23
CA GLU A 362 -2.61 -1.01 -16.54
C GLU A 362 -3.16 -0.12 -15.41
N LEU A 363 -3.04 -0.55 -14.16
CA LEU A 363 -3.47 0.20 -12.97
C LEU A 363 -2.73 1.53 -12.83
N THR A 364 -1.40 1.52 -12.97
CA THR A 364 -0.59 2.73 -12.78
C THR A 364 -0.89 3.79 -13.84
N TYR A 365 -1.30 3.41 -15.05
CA TYR A 365 -1.71 4.35 -16.09
C TYR A 365 -3.03 5.07 -15.79
N GLU A 366 -3.86 4.58 -14.87
CA GLU A 366 -5.02 5.34 -14.39
C GLU A 366 -4.63 6.53 -13.49
N ALA A 367 -3.33 6.66 -13.15
CA ALA A 367 -2.76 7.74 -12.35
C ALA A 367 -3.47 7.90 -11.00
N GLY A 368 -3.70 9.13 -10.55
CA GLY A 368 -4.27 9.39 -9.23
C GLY A 368 -3.26 9.06 -8.12
N ASP A 369 -3.67 8.24 -7.17
CA ASP A 369 -2.82 7.75 -6.06
C ASP A 369 -2.17 6.41 -6.43
N ALA A 370 -1.48 6.40 -7.56
CA ALA A 370 -1.04 5.18 -8.24
C ALA A 370 -0.03 4.36 -7.44
N ASP A 371 0.86 5.01 -6.69
CA ASP A 371 1.79 4.40 -5.72
C ASP A 371 1.03 3.56 -4.70
N THR A 372 0.05 4.14 -4.00
CA THR A 372 -0.70 3.40 -2.97
C THR A 372 -1.66 2.36 -3.56
N ASN A 373 -2.32 2.66 -4.67
CA ASN A 373 -3.19 1.70 -5.36
C ASN A 373 -2.40 0.47 -5.84
N ALA A 374 -1.26 0.70 -6.50
CA ALA A 374 -0.41 -0.38 -6.99
C ALA A 374 0.29 -1.12 -5.84
N CYS A 375 0.64 -0.45 -4.74
CA CYS A 375 1.13 -1.09 -3.52
C CYS A 375 0.14 -2.13 -2.97
N ALA A 376 -1.12 -1.74 -2.77
CA ALA A 376 -2.15 -2.65 -2.26
C ALA A 376 -2.47 -3.79 -3.25
N ALA A 377 -2.57 -3.48 -4.55
CA ALA A 377 -2.77 -4.47 -5.60
C ALA A 377 -1.60 -5.44 -5.72
N GLY A 378 -0.38 -4.94 -5.65
CA GLY A 378 0.86 -5.70 -5.72
C GLY A 378 0.99 -6.69 -4.57
N ALA A 379 0.56 -6.33 -3.35
CA ALA A 379 0.51 -7.24 -2.21
C ALA A 379 -0.40 -8.45 -2.47
N LEU A 380 -1.62 -8.22 -2.96
CA LEU A 380 -2.58 -9.31 -3.25
C LEU A 380 -2.15 -10.15 -4.45
N LEU A 381 -1.74 -9.52 -5.55
CA LEU A 381 -1.19 -10.23 -6.71
C LEU A 381 0.04 -11.05 -6.33
N GLY A 382 0.93 -10.50 -5.53
CA GLY A 382 2.11 -11.18 -5.01
C GLY A 382 1.76 -12.39 -4.16
N SER A 383 0.73 -12.29 -3.31
CA SER A 383 0.20 -13.45 -2.55
C SER A 383 -0.32 -14.57 -3.45
N TRP A 384 -0.88 -14.21 -4.61
CA TRP A 384 -1.46 -15.14 -5.57
C TRP A 384 -0.42 -15.76 -6.50
N LEU A 385 0.48 -14.96 -7.06
CA LEU A 385 1.43 -15.36 -8.10
C LEU A 385 2.78 -15.84 -7.54
N GLY A 386 3.21 -15.33 -6.38
CA GLY A 386 4.51 -15.63 -5.77
C GLY A 386 5.67 -14.78 -6.29
N TYR A 387 6.76 -14.72 -5.52
CA TYR A 387 7.95 -13.90 -5.79
C TYR A 387 8.66 -14.28 -7.09
N ASN A 388 8.77 -15.57 -7.38
CA ASN A 388 9.40 -16.06 -8.61
C ASN A 388 8.63 -15.66 -9.87
N SER A 389 7.36 -15.29 -9.72
CA SER A 389 6.51 -14.77 -10.79
C SER A 389 6.53 -13.25 -10.89
N LEU A 390 7.34 -12.52 -10.13
CA LEU A 390 7.46 -11.07 -10.27
C LEU A 390 8.43 -10.72 -11.42
N PRO A 391 8.19 -9.64 -12.20
CA PRO A 391 9.04 -9.28 -13.34
C PRO A 391 10.48 -9.02 -12.90
N SER A 392 11.45 -9.81 -13.40
CA SER A 392 12.85 -9.73 -12.95
C SER A 392 13.46 -8.35 -13.17
N HIS A 393 13.14 -7.68 -14.28
CA HIS A 393 13.63 -6.33 -14.59
C HIS A 393 13.02 -5.22 -13.73
N TRP A 394 12.01 -5.53 -12.90
CA TRP A 394 11.53 -4.69 -11.82
C TRP A 394 12.10 -5.17 -10.49
N ARG A 395 11.81 -6.43 -10.15
CA ARG A 395 12.22 -7.09 -8.91
C ARG A 395 13.70 -6.88 -8.63
N ASP A 396 14.57 -7.26 -9.56
CA ASP A 396 16.02 -7.27 -9.36
C ASP A 396 16.64 -5.87 -9.50
N GLY A 397 15.89 -4.89 -10.03
CA GLY A 397 16.33 -3.50 -10.18
C GLY A 397 15.89 -2.57 -9.05
N MET A 398 14.94 -2.97 -8.21
CA MET A 398 14.45 -2.16 -7.09
C MET A 398 15.56 -1.90 -6.06
N ASP A 399 15.67 -0.66 -5.58
CA ASP A 399 16.67 -0.30 -4.57
C ASP A 399 16.43 -1.08 -3.26
N ASN A 400 17.51 -1.40 -2.54
CA ASN A 400 17.49 -2.17 -1.29
C ASN A 400 16.88 -3.57 -1.42
N ASN A 401 16.87 -4.17 -2.63
CA ASN A 401 16.34 -5.53 -2.86
C ASN A 401 16.93 -6.56 -1.90
N ASP A 402 18.26 -6.67 -1.82
CA ASP A 402 18.93 -7.67 -0.97
C ASP A 402 18.57 -7.50 0.51
N TRP A 403 18.51 -6.25 0.98
CA TRP A 403 18.12 -5.92 2.35
C TRP A 403 16.66 -6.35 2.62
N LEU A 404 15.75 -6.05 1.70
CA LEU A 404 14.34 -6.46 1.82
C LEU A 404 14.19 -7.98 1.82
N MET A 405 14.97 -8.68 0.97
CA MET A 405 15.02 -10.13 0.91
C MET A 405 15.48 -10.72 2.24
N GLN A 406 16.52 -10.15 2.85
CA GLN A 406 17.00 -10.58 4.18
C GLN A 406 15.90 -10.42 5.24
N LYS A 407 15.25 -9.25 5.34
CA LYS A 407 14.17 -9.04 6.32
C LYS A 407 12.96 -9.95 6.07
N CYS A 408 12.64 -10.22 4.82
CA CYS A 408 11.57 -11.16 4.46
C CYS A 408 11.92 -12.60 4.87
N ASN A 409 13.17 -13.04 4.66
CA ASN A 409 13.63 -14.35 5.11
C ASN A 409 13.63 -14.47 6.63
N SER A 410 14.03 -13.41 7.36
CA SER A 410 13.90 -13.37 8.82
C SER A 410 12.43 -13.47 9.26
N LEU A 411 11.51 -12.80 8.55
CA LEU A 411 10.07 -12.90 8.83
C LEU A 411 9.58 -14.34 8.68
N ILE A 412 9.94 -15.01 7.58
CA ILE A 412 9.63 -16.42 7.31
C ILE A 412 10.12 -17.33 8.45
N GLN A 413 11.31 -17.07 8.99
CA GLN A 413 11.85 -17.83 10.12
C GLN A 413 11.04 -17.61 11.40
N VAL A 414 10.78 -16.35 11.79
CA VAL A 414 10.10 -16.06 13.07
C VAL A 414 8.62 -16.46 13.09
N ILE A 415 7.96 -16.51 11.94
CA ILE A 415 6.57 -17.00 11.85
C ILE A 415 6.49 -18.53 11.80
N GLY A 416 7.62 -19.25 11.86
CA GLY A 416 7.65 -20.71 11.87
C GLY A 416 7.48 -21.38 10.50
N VAL A 417 7.80 -20.68 9.42
CA VAL A 417 7.73 -21.17 8.02
C VAL A 417 9.14 -21.35 7.42
N GLY A 418 10.18 -21.16 8.23
CA GLY A 418 11.58 -21.34 7.83
C GLY A 418 11.98 -22.78 7.52
N ASP A 419 13.21 -22.91 7.02
CA ASP A 419 13.81 -24.21 6.73
C ASP A 419 14.19 -24.93 8.02
N ASP A 420 14.06 -26.26 8.00
CA ASP A 420 14.32 -27.07 9.18
C ASP A 420 15.84 -27.07 9.48
N GLY A 421 16.20 -26.81 10.74
CA GLY A 421 17.61 -26.76 11.17
C GLY A 421 18.34 -25.43 10.90
N ALA A 422 17.66 -24.41 10.39
CA ALA A 422 18.23 -23.06 10.30
C ALA A 422 18.59 -22.51 11.70
N THR A 423 19.67 -21.74 11.78
CA THR A 423 20.03 -21.03 13.02
C THR A 423 18.90 -20.08 13.41
N PRO A 424 18.41 -20.11 14.67
CA PRO A 424 17.33 -19.23 15.10
C PRO A 424 17.70 -17.75 14.92
N TYR A 425 16.81 -16.99 14.28
CA TYR A 425 16.93 -15.54 14.18
C TYR A 425 16.70 -14.88 15.55
N ASP A 426 17.54 -13.91 15.89
CA ASP A 426 17.35 -13.00 17.02
C ASP A 426 17.36 -11.55 16.54
N GLY A 427 16.17 -10.95 16.45
CA GLY A 427 15.97 -9.59 16.03
C GLY A 427 16.67 -8.57 16.93
N LYS A 428 16.95 -8.87 18.20
CA LYS A 428 17.72 -7.95 19.04
C LYS A 428 19.19 -7.83 18.64
N LEU A 429 19.72 -8.83 17.93
CA LEU A 429 21.07 -8.79 17.35
C LEU A 429 21.07 -8.16 15.95
N ASP A 430 19.91 -8.02 15.32
CA ASP A 430 19.72 -7.31 14.06
C ASP A 430 19.46 -5.82 14.32
N ALA A 431 20.52 -5.03 14.17
CA ALA A 431 20.54 -3.59 14.38
C ALA A 431 19.41 -2.85 13.65
N ASP A 432 19.02 -3.30 12.45
CA ASP A 432 17.99 -2.63 11.65
C ASP A 432 16.59 -2.73 12.27
N THR A 433 16.35 -3.70 13.15
CA THR A 433 15.03 -3.89 13.77
C THR A 433 14.78 -2.88 14.88
N SER A 434 15.82 -2.26 15.44
CA SER A 434 15.63 -1.25 16.47
C SER A 434 14.92 0.00 15.89
N PRO A 435 14.18 0.77 16.70
CA PRO A 435 13.47 1.95 16.21
C PRO A 435 14.39 3.01 15.57
N ASP A 436 15.67 3.04 15.95
CA ASP A 436 16.71 3.93 15.45
C ASP A 436 17.62 3.28 14.39
N GLY A 437 17.30 2.06 13.93
CA GLY A 437 18.07 1.31 12.93
C GLY A 437 19.51 1.00 13.37
N GLY A 438 19.76 0.93 14.68
CA GLY A 438 21.06 0.65 15.30
C GLY A 438 22.08 1.77 15.21
N LYS A 439 21.65 2.96 14.74
CA LYS A 439 22.53 4.10 14.45
C LYS A 439 22.36 5.26 15.44
N GLY A 440 21.40 5.18 16.36
CA GLY A 440 20.93 6.34 17.11
C GLY A 440 19.99 7.24 16.29
N LEU A 441 19.23 8.08 17.00
CA LEU A 441 18.43 9.13 16.38
C LEU A 441 19.30 10.33 16.04
N MET A 442 19.07 10.94 14.88
CA MET A 442 19.76 12.16 14.48
C MET A 442 19.40 13.29 15.44
N ASN A 443 20.42 14.02 15.86
CA ASN A 443 20.24 15.26 16.60
C ASN A 443 19.79 16.40 15.66
N LYS A 444 19.52 17.57 16.23
CA LYS A 444 19.01 18.72 15.48
C LYS A 444 19.92 19.15 14.33
N GLU A 445 21.24 19.18 14.52
CA GLU A 445 22.19 19.59 13.48
C GLU A 445 22.24 18.58 12.33
N GLU A 446 22.17 17.29 12.65
CA GLU A 446 22.11 16.20 11.66
C GLU A 446 20.81 16.24 10.85
N LEU A 447 19.67 16.49 11.51
CA LEU A 447 18.37 16.69 10.85
C LEU A 447 18.38 17.92 9.93
N GLU A 448 18.86 19.06 10.41
CA GLU A 448 18.97 20.29 9.62
C GLU A 448 19.86 20.09 8.37
N LYS A 449 20.97 19.35 8.52
CA LYS A 449 21.84 18.99 7.41
C LYS A 449 21.13 18.08 6.40
N ARG A 450 20.50 16.99 6.86
CA ARG A 450 19.73 16.07 6.00
C ARG A 450 18.68 16.82 5.19
N ASP A 451 17.90 17.67 5.86
CA ASP A 451 16.81 18.42 5.23
C ASP A 451 17.34 19.45 4.23
N SER A 452 18.47 20.09 4.53
CA SER A 452 19.17 20.98 3.60
C SER A 452 19.65 20.23 2.35
N ASP A 453 20.32 19.08 2.53
CA ASP A 453 20.83 18.25 1.43
C ASP A 453 19.68 17.76 0.52
N MET A 454 18.54 17.39 1.12
CA MET A 454 17.33 17.02 0.38
C MET A 454 16.76 18.18 -0.45
N ILE A 455 16.67 19.37 0.12
CA ILE A 455 16.19 20.56 -0.59
C ILE A 455 17.11 20.89 -1.76
N VAL A 456 18.44 20.86 -1.54
CA VAL A 456 19.42 21.10 -2.61
C VAL A 456 19.23 20.08 -3.74
N LYS A 457 19.11 18.79 -3.41
CA LYS A 457 18.91 17.72 -4.40
C LYS A 457 17.62 17.90 -5.20
N TYR A 458 16.52 18.21 -4.52
CA TYR A 458 15.23 18.51 -5.15
C TYR A 458 15.34 19.70 -6.12
N MET A 459 15.97 20.79 -5.69
CA MET A 459 16.13 22.01 -6.50
C MET A 459 17.02 21.77 -7.72
N THR A 460 18.10 21.00 -7.57
CA THR A 460 18.97 20.61 -8.69
C THR A 460 18.21 19.80 -9.72
N ARG A 461 17.49 18.74 -9.31
CA ARG A 461 16.64 17.94 -10.21
C ARG A 461 15.61 18.81 -10.91
N HIS A 462 14.94 19.71 -10.18
CA HIS A 462 13.96 20.61 -10.76
C HIS A 462 14.58 21.53 -11.83
N ALA A 463 15.75 22.11 -11.57
CA ALA A 463 16.46 22.96 -12.51
C ALA A 463 16.89 22.20 -13.77
N GLU A 464 17.40 20.97 -13.63
CA GLU A 464 17.76 20.09 -14.73
C GLU A 464 16.55 19.80 -15.64
N GLY A 465 15.41 19.41 -15.06
CA GLY A 465 14.20 19.15 -15.85
C GLY A 465 13.65 20.37 -16.55
N VAL A 466 13.71 21.55 -15.92
CA VAL A 466 13.33 22.82 -16.58
C VAL A 466 14.26 23.11 -17.76
N ALA A 467 15.56 22.81 -17.64
CA ALA A 467 16.51 23.00 -18.74
C ALA A 467 16.27 22.00 -19.89
N GLU A 468 16.01 20.73 -19.57
CA GLU A 468 15.67 19.69 -20.55
C GLU A 468 14.39 20.05 -21.32
N GLU A 469 13.33 20.48 -20.63
CA GLU A 469 12.08 20.86 -21.27
C GLU A 469 12.24 22.10 -22.18
N LYS A 470 13.02 23.10 -21.74
CA LYS A 470 13.37 24.26 -22.59
C LYS A 470 14.14 23.83 -23.84
N ALA A 471 15.05 22.85 -23.72
CA ALA A 471 15.79 22.33 -24.86
C ALA A 471 14.87 21.58 -25.83
N ARG A 472 13.95 20.76 -25.31
CA ARG A 472 12.93 20.03 -26.09
C ARG A 472 12.05 20.98 -26.90
N LEU A 473 11.46 22.00 -26.24
CA LEU A 473 10.61 23.00 -26.91
C LEU A 473 11.36 23.77 -28.01
N LYS A 474 12.63 24.14 -27.76
CA LYS A 474 13.48 24.78 -28.78
C LYS A 474 13.74 23.87 -29.98
N ALA A 475 13.93 22.57 -29.76
CA ALA A 475 14.13 21.59 -30.83
C ALA A 475 12.86 21.42 -31.68
N GLU A 476 11.69 21.33 -31.05
CA GLU A 476 10.39 21.25 -31.75
C GLU A 476 10.11 22.51 -32.58
N GLU A 477 10.40 23.70 -32.06
CA GLU A 477 10.27 24.94 -32.82
C GLU A 477 11.17 24.98 -34.06
N LYS A 478 12.43 24.52 -33.93
CA LYS A 478 13.35 24.40 -35.06
C LYS A 478 12.82 23.44 -36.12
N GLN A 479 12.30 22.28 -35.70
CA GLN A 479 11.73 21.29 -36.62
C GLN A 479 10.50 21.84 -37.37
N LYS A 480 9.58 22.52 -36.66
CA LYS A 480 8.42 23.18 -37.27
C LYS A 480 8.80 24.27 -38.27
N LYS A 481 9.85 25.07 -37.97
CA LYS A 481 10.39 26.08 -38.90
C LYS A 481 11.05 25.45 -40.13
N GLY A 482 11.79 24.35 -39.95
CA GLY A 482 12.40 23.60 -41.06
C GLY A 482 11.37 23.01 -42.02
N TRP A 483 10.27 22.43 -41.51
CA TRP A 483 9.17 21.93 -42.34
C TRP A 483 8.44 23.03 -43.11
N LYS A 484 8.23 24.21 -42.50
CA LYS A 484 7.66 25.37 -43.21
C LYS A 484 8.56 25.90 -44.32
N SER A 485 9.88 25.79 -44.18
CA SER A 485 10.85 26.17 -45.21
C SER A 485 11.01 25.14 -46.34
N PHE A 486 10.52 23.91 -46.15
CA PHE A 486 10.59 22.84 -47.15
C PHE A 486 9.31 22.75 -48.01
N LEU A 487 8.19 23.25 -47.48
CA LEU A 487 6.87 23.22 -48.13
C LEU A 487 6.48 24.55 -48.81
N GLY A 488 7.33 25.57 -48.74
CA GLY A 488 7.23 26.82 -49.50
C GLY A 488 8.44 26.98 -50.39
#